data_AF-I4C2C4-F1
#
_entry.id   AF-I4C2C4-F1
#
_cell.length_a   1.000
_cell.length_b   1.000
_cell.length_c   1.000
_cell.angle_alpha   90.00
_cell.angle_beta   90.00
_cell.angle_gamma   90.00
#
_symmetry.space_group_name_H-M   'P 1'
#
loop_
_entity.id
_entity.type
_entity.pdbx_description
1 polymer ?
#
loop_
_entity_poly.entity_id
_entity_poly.type
_entity_poly.pdbx_seq_one_letter_code
_entity_poly.pdbx_strand_id
1 'polypeptide(L)'
;MYQCKSQPITARKNKRVIEEARRFIAEWRAESRASRPCVRVRLFGRKERVFIDDFHYHIEKKSPADMIGRYRLVPCVKELLKHSEEKPVINEKGNWELEGVTPDGKVFRVIIRPEKRGGCLQSFYPVRK
;
A
#
# COMPACT_ATOMS: atom_id res chain seq x y z
N MET A 1 2.00 -12.55 8.27
CA MET A 1 0.94 -11.69 7.75
C MET A 1 0.53 -10.69 8.82
N TYR A 2 0.69 -9.39 8.57
CA TYR A 2 0.48 -8.34 9.57
C TYR A 2 -1.00 -8.03 9.74
N GLN A 3 -1.45 -7.88 10.99
CA GLN A 3 -2.83 -7.54 11.33
C GLN A 3 -2.99 -6.02 11.46
N CYS A 4 -3.67 -5.39 10.50
CA CYS A 4 -3.91 -3.95 10.51
C CYS A 4 -4.92 -3.57 11.59
N LYS A 5 -4.68 -2.44 12.25
CA LYS A 5 -5.60 -1.79 13.19
C LYS A 5 -6.43 -0.69 12.51
N SER A 6 -5.88 -0.10 11.45
CA SER A 6 -6.50 0.94 10.64
C SER A 6 -7.64 0.35 9.83
N GLN A 7 -8.77 1.03 9.88
CA GLN A 7 -9.95 0.62 9.14
C GLN A 7 -9.79 0.92 7.64
N PRO A 8 -10.26 0.03 6.75
CA PRO A 8 -10.41 0.35 5.34
C PRO A 8 -11.39 1.51 5.17
N ILE A 9 -11.31 2.19 4.03
CA ILE A 9 -12.30 3.22 3.70
C ILE A 9 -13.68 2.57 3.57
N THR A 10 -14.63 2.99 4.41
CA THR A 10 -15.97 2.39 4.52
C THR A 10 -17.04 3.13 3.71
N ALA A 11 -16.69 4.22 3.02
CA ALA A 11 -17.62 5.02 2.23
C ALA A 11 -18.43 4.15 1.24
N ARG A 12 -19.75 4.35 1.20
CA ARG A 12 -20.66 3.57 0.35
C ARG A 12 -20.58 3.95 -1.12
N LYS A 13 -20.48 5.25 -1.41
CA LYS A 13 -20.45 5.77 -2.79
C LYS A 13 -19.02 5.73 -3.34
N ASN A 14 -18.85 5.18 -4.55
CA ASN A 14 -17.54 5.06 -5.22
C ASN A 14 -16.80 6.40 -5.30
N LYS A 15 -17.51 7.49 -5.62
CA LYS A 15 -16.92 8.84 -5.65
C LYS A 15 -16.29 9.25 -4.31
N ARG A 16 -16.97 8.96 -3.20
CA ARG A 16 -16.45 9.26 -1.85
C ARG A 16 -15.25 8.41 -1.48
N VAL A 17 -15.22 7.13 -1.90
CA VAL A 17 -14.03 6.28 -1.70
C VAL A 17 -12.81 6.87 -2.38
N ILE A 18 -12.96 7.36 -3.61
CA ILE A 18 -11.85 7.97 -4.37
C ILE A 18 -11.39 9.28 -3.70
N GLU A 19 -12.34 10.14 -3.32
CA GLU A 19 -12.03 11.42 -2.64
C GLU A 19 -11.28 11.19 -1.33
N GLU A 20 -11.77 10.28 -0.49
CA GLU A 20 -11.11 9.93 0.78
C GLU A 20 -9.74 9.29 0.55
N ALA A 21 -9.60 8.39 -0.43
CA ALA A 21 -8.32 7.78 -0.76
C ALA A 21 -7.31 8.82 -1.22
N ARG A 22 -7.71 9.75 -2.11
CA ARG A 22 -6.83 10.84 -2.58
C ARG A 22 -6.39 11.74 -1.44
N ARG A 23 -7.29 12.08 -0.52
CA ARG A 23 -6.95 12.84 0.70
C ARG A 23 -5.92 12.09 1.54
N PHE A 24 -6.15 10.81 1.83
CA PHE A 24 -5.20 9.98 2.58
C PHE A 24 -3.83 9.89 1.90
N ILE A 25 -3.79 9.76 0.57
CA ILE A 25 -2.55 9.71 -0.20
C ILE A 25 -1.81 11.04 -0.12
N ALA A 26 -2.52 12.17 -0.25
CA ALA A 26 -1.92 13.50 -0.12
C ALA A 26 -1.33 13.71 1.28
N GLU A 27 -2.08 13.39 2.33
CA GLU A 27 -1.61 13.44 3.73
C GLU A 27 -0.39 12.54 3.94
N TRP A 28 -0.44 11.30 3.46
CA TRP A 28 0.68 10.36 3.57
C TRP A 28 1.94 10.85 2.86
N ARG A 29 1.80 11.50 1.69
CA ARG A 29 2.94 12.13 1.01
C ARG A 29 3.47 13.33 1.79
N ALA A 30 2.60 14.15 2.37
CA ALA A 30 2.99 15.33 3.15
C ALA A 30 3.75 14.98 4.45
N GLU A 31 3.52 13.78 5.02
CA GLU A 31 4.29 13.27 6.16
C GLU A 31 5.78 13.04 5.82
N SER A 32 6.11 12.83 4.54
CA SER A 32 7.48 12.63 4.10
C SER A 32 8.22 13.96 3.97
N ARG A 33 9.23 14.17 4.81
CA ARG A 33 10.15 15.32 4.73
C ARG A 33 11.18 15.23 3.59
N ALA A 34 11.16 14.16 2.78
CA ALA A 34 12.09 13.95 1.68
C ALA A 34 11.57 14.59 0.38
N SER A 35 12.49 14.97 -0.53
CA SER A 35 12.15 15.51 -1.85
C SER A 35 11.27 14.57 -2.69
N ARG A 36 11.47 13.27 -2.55
CA ARG A 36 10.58 12.22 -3.09
C ARG A 36 9.83 11.57 -1.93
N PRO A 37 8.48 11.58 -1.92
CA PRO A 37 7.68 10.99 -0.85
C PRO A 37 8.03 9.53 -0.60
N CYS A 38 8.41 9.21 0.64
CA CYS A 38 8.78 7.85 1.03
C CYS A 38 8.36 7.52 2.46
N VAL A 39 8.17 6.22 2.71
CA VAL A 39 8.03 5.64 4.04
C VAL A 39 9.27 4.82 4.37
N ARG A 40 9.76 4.92 5.61
CA ARG A 40 10.82 4.04 6.11
C ARG A 40 10.19 2.75 6.58
N VAL A 41 10.65 1.63 6.05
CA VAL A 41 10.13 0.29 6.29
C VAL A 41 11.24 -0.62 6.79
N ARG A 42 10.92 -1.70 7.51
CA ARG A 42 11.88 -2.78 7.77
C ARG A 42 11.65 -3.90 6.76
N LEU A 43 12.57 -4.10 5.84
CA LEU A 43 12.55 -5.22 4.89
C LEU A 43 13.85 -6.01 5.04
N PHE A 44 13.76 -7.34 5.08
CA PHE A 44 14.92 -8.23 5.23
C PHE A 44 15.83 -7.87 6.44
N GLY A 45 15.23 -7.42 7.54
CA GLY A 45 15.97 -6.99 8.74
C GLY A 45 16.73 -5.66 8.58
N ARG A 46 16.54 -4.93 7.48
CA ARG A 46 17.18 -3.63 7.20
C ARG A 46 16.14 -2.52 7.09
N LYS A 47 16.54 -1.31 7.46
CA LYS A 47 15.72 -0.10 7.25
C LYS A 47 15.84 0.34 5.81
N GLU A 48 14.78 0.13 5.03
CA GLU A 48 14.69 0.51 3.63
C GLU A 48 13.76 1.72 3.45
N ARG A 49 13.87 2.40 2.31
CA ARG A 49 12.91 3.43 1.90
C ARG A 49 11.98 2.86 0.82
N VAL A 50 10.69 3.02 1.01
CA VAL A 50 9.68 2.71 -0.01
C VAL A 50 9.07 4.01 -0.49
N PHE A 51 9.27 4.33 -1.77
CA PHE A 51 8.71 5.51 -2.41
C PHE A 51 7.22 5.31 -2.72
N ILE A 52 6.43 6.36 -2.53
CA ILE A 52 4.95 6.34 -2.58
C ILE A 52 4.38 7.42 -3.51
N ASP A 53 5.21 7.91 -4.41
CA ASP A 53 4.88 8.95 -5.38
C ASP A 53 3.81 8.48 -6.37
N ASP A 54 3.99 7.35 -7.04
CA ASP A 54 3.24 7.12 -8.29
C ASP A 54 2.29 5.92 -8.30
N PHE A 55 2.22 5.15 -7.21
CA PHE A 55 1.41 3.92 -7.16
C PHE A 55 -0.07 4.12 -7.55
N HIS A 56 -0.64 5.29 -7.22
CA HIS A 56 -2.03 5.62 -7.53
C HIS A 56 -2.34 5.58 -9.03
N TYR A 57 -1.41 6.01 -9.89
CA TYR A 57 -1.58 5.92 -11.35
C TYR A 57 -1.72 4.47 -11.83
N HIS A 58 -1.07 3.51 -11.16
CA HIS A 58 -1.24 2.09 -11.46
C HIS A 58 -2.61 1.55 -11.02
N ILE A 59 -3.19 2.13 -9.97
CA ILE A 59 -4.53 1.78 -9.48
C ILE A 59 -5.61 2.37 -10.39
N GLU A 60 -5.44 3.60 -10.86
CA GLU A 60 -6.40 4.31 -11.73
C GLU A 60 -6.51 3.68 -13.13
N LYS A 61 -5.51 2.92 -13.57
CA LYS A 61 -5.55 2.13 -14.82
C LYS A 61 -6.35 0.83 -14.72
N LYS A 62 -6.94 0.51 -13.56
CA LYS A 62 -7.71 -0.73 -13.34
C LYS A 62 -9.20 -0.52 -13.64
N SER A 63 -9.94 -1.62 -13.72
CA SER A 63 -11.40 -1.56 -13.81
C SER A 63 -11.97 -0.73 -12.64
N PRO A 64 -13.10 -0.02 -12.80
CA PRO A 64 -13.66 0.78 -11.71
C PRO A 64 -13.88 -0.02 -10.42
N ALA A 65 -14.32 -1.27 -10.52
CA ALA A 65 -14.50 -2.14 -9.37
C ALA A 65 -13.17 -2.45 -8.65
N ASP A 66 -12.12 -2.81 -9.40
CA ASP A 66 -10.80 -3.08 -8.83
C ASP A 66 -10.15 -1.82 -8.25
N MET A 67 -10.26 -0.69 -8.95
CA MET A 67 -9.75 0.60 -8.49
C MET A 67 -10.34 0.95 -7.12
N ILE A 68 -11.66 0.85 -6.98
CA ILE A 68 -12.37 1.10 -5.72
C ILE A 68 -11.96 0.11 -4.65
N GLY A 69 -11.91 -1.19 -4.97
CA GLY A 69 -11.48 -2.23 -4.03
C GLY A 69 -10.08 -1.98 -3.48
N ARG A 70 -9.16 -1.52 -4.34
CA ARG A 70 -7.80 -1.14 -3.94
C ARG A 70 -7.84 0.11 -3.09
N TYR A 71 -8.46 1.20 -3.53
CA TYR A 71 -8.48 2.45 -2.77
C TYR A 71 -9.01 2.31 -1.34
N ARG A 72 -9.92 1.37 -1.08
CA ARG A 72 -10.35 1.06 0.30
C ARG A 72 -9.20 0.63 1.22
N LEU A 73 -8.17 0.01 0.68
CA LEU A 73 -7.04 -0.53 1.43
C LEU A 73 -5.95 0.49 1.76
N VAL A 74 -6.01 1.72 1.21
CA VAL A 74 -4.95 2.74 1.39
C VAL A 74 -4.53 2.93 2.87
N PRO A 75 -5.45 3.06 3.85
CA PRO A 75 -5.07 3.19 5.25
C PRO A 75 -4.31 1.98 5.78
N CYS A 76 -4.78 0.77 5.47
CA CYS A 76 -4.17 -0.49 5.89
C CYS A 76 -2.78 -0.69 5.25
N VAL A 77 -2.61 -0.30 3.98
CA VAL A 77 -1.32 -0.37 3.27
C VAL A 77 -0.29 0.55 3.91
N LYS A 78 -0.69 1.79 4.23
CA LYS A 78 0.18 2.74 4.94
C LYS A 78 0.63 2.16 6.28
N GLU A 79 -0.29 1.60 7.06
CA GLU A 79 0.02 0.98 8.34
C GLU A 79 0.96 -0.22 8.18
N LEU A 80 0.65 -1.13 7.26
CA LEU A 80 1.47 -2.30 6.96
C LEU A 80 2.92 -1.90 6.65
N LEU A 81 3.11 -0.93 5.76
CA LEU A 81 4.46 -0.48 5.41
C LEU A 81 5.18 0.16 6.61
N LYS A 82 4.47 0.90 7.45
CA LYS A 82 5.07 1.62 8.59
C LYS A 82 5.44 0.70 9.76
N HIS A 83 4.68 -0.37 9.97
CA HIS A 83 4.75 -1.17 11.20
C HIS A 83 5.11 -2.63 11.00
N SER A 84 5.01 -3.16 9.78
CA SER A 84 5.39 -4.55 9.53
C SER A 84 6.90 -4.72 9.67
N GLU A 85 7.27 -5.79 10.38
CA GLU A 85 8.63 -6.31 10.41
C GLU A 85 8.76 -7.60 9.61
N GLU A 86 7.72 -7.94 8.84
CA GLU A 86 7.67 -9.18 8.08
C GLU A 86 8.66 -9.16 6.93
N LYS A 87 9.34 -10.29 6.75
CA LYS A 87 10.18 -10.49 5.58
C LYS A 87 9.29 -10.60 4.35
N PRO A 88 9.45 -9.73 3.33
CA PRO A 88 8.66 -9.85 2.12
C PRO A 88 9.03 -11.12 1.35
N VAL A 89 8.04 -11.66 0.64
CA VAL A 89 8.23 -12.76 -0.31
C VAL A 89 8.69 -12.16 -1.64
N ILE A 90 9.64 -12.79 -2.33
CA ILE A 90 10.04 -12.37 -3.68
C ILE A 90 9.21 -13.15 -4.68
N ASN A 91 8.46 -12.46 -5.53
CA ASN A 91 7.68 -13.11 -6.59
C ASN A 91 8.52 -13.40 -7.84
N GLU A 92 7.93 -14.09 -8.81
CA GLU A 92 8.57 -14.47 -10.08
C GLU A 92 9.14 -13.30 -10.88
N LYS A 93 8.59 -12.09 -10.68
CA LYS A 93 9.04 -10.85 -11.33
C LYS A 93 10.14 -10.12 -10.53
N GLY A 94 10.61 -10.72 -9.45
CA GLY A 94 11.60 -10.13 -8.54
C GLY A 94 11.02 -9.03 -7.64
N ASN A 95 9.70 -8.85 -7.59
CA ASN A 95 9.10 -7.86 -6.70
C ASN A 95 8.98 -8.40 -5.27
N TRP A 96 9.05 -7.49 -4.30
CA TRP A 96 8.81 -7.79 -2.89
C TRP A 96 7.30 -7.72 -2.60
N GLU A 97 6.77 -8.78 -2.01
CA GLU A 97 5.37 -8.89 -1.61
C GLU A 97 5.25 -8.92 -0.09
N LEU A 98 4.43 -8.03 0.44
CA LEU A 98 3.97 -8.06 1.83
C LEU A 98 2.49 -8.43 1.88
N GLU A 99 2.10 -9.18 2.90
CA GLU A 99 0.70 -9.54 3.13
C GLU A 99 0.19 -8.91 4.43
N GLY A 100 -1.01 -8.33 4.34
CA GLY A 100 -1.72 -7.78 5.48
C GLY A 100 -3.14 -8.32 5.56
N VAL A 101 -3.72 -8.23 6.76
CA VAL A 101 -5.15 -8.48 7.00
C VAL A 101 -5.78 -7.21 7.53
N THR A 102 -6.90 -6.82 6.97
CA THR A 102 -7.72 -5.71 7.47
C THR A 102 -8.47 -6.13 8.75
N PRO A 103 -8.96 -5.18 9.57
CA PRO A 103 -9.80 -5.48 10.73
C PRO A 103 -11.06 -6.33 10.43
N ASP A 104 -11.60 -6.25 9.21
CA ASP A 104 -12.73 -7.07 8.74
C ASP A 104 -12.30 -8.44 8.16
N GLY A 105 -11.05 -8.85 8.38
CA GLY A 105 -10.55 -10.18 8.02
C GLY A 105 -10.16 -10.36 6.54
N LYS A 106 -10.16 -9.29 5.74
CA LYS A 106 -9.77 -9.37 4.32
C LYS A 106 -8.26 -9.36 4.19
N VAL A 107 -7.74 -10.37 3.51
CA VAL A 107 -6.32 -10.46 3.17
C VAL A 107 -6.03 -9.58 1.96
N PHE A 108 -4.92 -8.85 2.00
CA PHE A 108 -4.44 -8.06 0.87
C PHE A 108 -2.92 -8.20 0.70
N ARG A 109 -2.46 -7.99 -0.53
CA ARG A 109 -1.05 -7.98 -0.92
C ARG A 109 -0.61 -6.58 -1.29
N VAL A 110 0.63 -6.25 -0.91
CA VAL A 110 1.33 -5.03 -1.28
C VAL A 110 2.56 -5.42 -2.09
N ILE A 111 2.69 -4.82 -3.27
CA ILE A 111 3.77 -5.07 -4.22
C ILE A 111 4.72 -3.88 -4.20
N ILE A 112 5.97 -4.15 -3.84
CA ILE A 112 7.06 -3.19 -3.85
C ILE A 112 8.04 -3.63 -4.93
N ARG A 113 8.26 -2.76 -5.92
CA ARG A 113 9.29 -2.96 -6.93
C ARG A 113 10.64 -2.55 -6.34
N PRO A 114 11.67 -3.43 -6.32
CA PRO A 114 13.00 -3.06 -5.87
C PRO A 114 13.59 -1.95 -6.74
N GLU A 115 14.32 -1.02 -6.13
CA GLU A 115 15.08 0.02 -6.81
C GLU A 115 16.50 0.09 -6.21
N LYS A 116 17.44 0.75 -6.92
CA LYS A 116 18.84 0.90 -6.44
C LYS A 116 18.95 1.52 -5.03
N ARG A 117 17.94 2.29 -4.60
CA ARG A 117 17.90 3.01 -3.31
C ARG A 117 16.67 2.64 -2.48
N GLY A 118 16.33 1.35 -2.43
CA GLY A 118 15.21 0.81 -1.64
C GLY A 118 14.16 0.17 -2.52
N GLY A 119 12.90 0.60 -2.40
CA GLY A 119 11.81 0.12 -3.24
C GLY A 119 10.82 1.22 -3.62
N CYS A 120 9.97 0.93 -4.58
CA CYS A 120 8.86 1.78 -4.97
C CYS A 120 7.56 0.99 -4.80
N LEU A 121 6.59 1.57 -4.09
CA LEU A 121 5.25 1.01 -3.99
C LEU A 121 4.66 0.96 -5.40
N GLN A 122 4.48 -0.25 -5.92
CA GLN A 122 3.98 -0.44 -7.28
C GLN A 122 2.46 -0.59 -7.28
N SER A 123 1.94 -1.41 -6.37
CA SER A 123 0.51 -1.67 -6.29
C SER A 123 0.13 -2.40 -5.01
N PHE A 124 -1.17 -2.54 -4.79
CA PHE A 124 -1.73 -3.43 -3.78
C PHE A 124 -3.12 -3.89 -4.23
N TYR A 125 -3.59 -5.01 -3.70
CA TYR A 125 -4.88 -5.59 -4.05
C TYR A 125 -5.36 -6.61 -3.01
N PRO A 126 -6.70 -6.78 -2.86
CA PRO A 126 -7.25 -7.85 -2.03
C PRO A 126 -6.92 -9.22 -2.63
N VAL A 127 -6.59 -10.19 -1.79
CA VAL A 127 -6.41 -11.59 -2.19
C VAL A 127 -7.81 -12.23 -2.24
N ARG A 128 -8.23 -12.67 -3.42
CA ARG A 128 -9.44 -13.50 -3.54
C ARG A 128 -9.06 -14.91 -3.09
N LYS A 129 -9.72 -15.41 -2.04
CA LYS A 129 -9.69 -16.84 -1.71
C LYS A 129 -10.61 -17.60 -2.66
#